data_AF-A0A399XG35-F1
#
_entry.id   AF-A0A399XG35-F1
#
_cell.length_a   1.000
_cell.length_b   1.000
_cell.length_c   1.000
_cell.angle_alpha   90.00
_cell.angle_beta   90.00
_cell.angle_gamma   90.00
#
_symmetry.space_group_name_H-M   'P 1'
#
loop_
_entity.id
_entity.type
_entity.pdbx_description
1 polymer ?
#
loop_
_entity_poly.entity_id
_entity_poly.type
_entity_poly.pdbx_seq_one_letter_code
_entity_poly.pdbx_strand_id
1 'polypeptide(L)'
;MMVMKNVFAITAVFALEMCLFALKPTYAISLELSTEQIAEAVEYGQKNKRIEISLFSKPWTICKEKGLGTATLFTPFHNIAYKARKFAVEQREFTQKNIMQAAEIGDAFTFSVTVYGDEYDFCVHYTAKLYYKDDVIQPEFEFTPDIAEASEFWPDSPSHSARLVFKFPTKDIDLNGVVTLAVVAPGGEETVFDFDLSKMK
;
A
#
# COMPACT_ATOMS: atom_id res chain seq x y z
N MET A 1 -25.04 53.04 14.02
CA MET A 1 -25.33 51.67 13.50
C MET A 1 -24.26 51.24 12.47
N MET A 2 -22.96 51.34 12.80
CA MET A 2 -21.86 51.09 11.86
C MET A 2 -20.75 50.19 12.44
N VAL A 3 -20.68 50.05 13.76
CA VAL A 3 -19.66 49.24 14.46
C VAL A 3 -19.96 47.73 14.41
N MET A 4 -21.24 47.35 14.29
CA MET A 4 -21.67 45.94 14.37
C MET A 4 -21.36 45.11 13.11
N LYS A 5 -21.19 45.76 11.95
CA LYS A 5 -20.85 45.10 10.67
C LYS A 5 -19.39 44.61 10.64
N ASN A 6 -18.47 45.34 11.28
CA ASN A 6 -17.04 45.02 11.27
C ASN A 6 -16.70 43.88 12.23
N VAL A 7 -17.41 43.76 13.36
CA VAL A 7 -17.22 42.66 14.31
C VAL A 7 -17.67 41.33 13.72
N PHE A 8 -18.77 41.31 12.95
CA PHE A 8 -19.25 40.12 12.23
C PHE A 8 -18.30 39.66 11.12
N ALA A 9 -17.62 40.58 10.43
CA ALA A 9 -16.64 40.24 9.41
C ALA A 9 -15.38 39.61 10.02
N ILE A 10 -14.93 40.09 11.19
CA ILE A 10 -13.72 39.60 11.87
C ILE A 10 -13.95 38.20 12.47
N THR A 11 -15.13 37.93 13.06
CA THR A 11 -15.45 36.59 13.57
C THR A 11 -15.62 35.55 12.47
N ALA A 12 -16.11 35.93 11.29
CA ALA A 12 -16.23 35.03 10.15
C ALA A 12 -14.86 34.60 9.58
N VAL A 13 -13.86 35.51 9.56
CA VAL A 13 -12.50 35.20 9.08
C VAL A 13 -11.78 34.25 10.05
N PHE A 14 -11.88 34.48 11.37
CA PHE A 14 -11.30 33.58 12.38
C PHE A 14 -11.93 32.18 12.39
N ALA A 15 -13.24 32.07 12.11
CA ALA A 15 -13.91 30.78 11.98
C ALA A 15 -13.46 30.00 10.73
N LEU A 16 -13.22 30.69 9.61
CA LEU A 16 -12.73 30.09 8.37
C LEU A 16 -11.28 29.59 8.49
N GLU A 17 -10.42 30.37 9.16
CA GLU A 17 -9.04 29.97 9.44
C GLU A 17 -8.97 28.76 10.38
N MET A 18 -9.81 28.70 11.43
CA MET A 18 -9.90 27.49 12.28
C MET A 18 -10.41 26.25 11.53
N CYS A 19 -11.32 26.40 10.57
CA CYS A 19 -11.78 25.28 9.75
C CYS A 19 -10.67 24.71 8.86
N LEU A 20 -9.75 25.53 8.37
CA LEU A 20 -8.61 25.08 7.55
C LEU A 20 -7.61 24.25 8.37
N PHE A 21 -7.43 24.54 9.67
CA PHE A 21 -6.59 23.73 10.56
C PHE A 21 -7.26 22.40 10.99
N ALA A 22 -8.57 22.26 10.81
CA ALA A 22 -9.31 21.04 11.12
C ALA A 22 -9.39 20.06 9.93
N LEU A 23 -8.87 20.44 8.75
CA LEU A 23 -8.75 19.54 7.62
C LEU A 23 -7.73 18.46 7.97
N LYS A 24 -8.22 17.28 8.36
CA LYS A 24 -7.38 16.09 8.47
C LYS A 24 -6.70 15.86 7.12
N PRO A 25 -5.41 15.49 7.09
CA PRO A 25 -4.78 15.05 5.86
C PRO A 25 -5.64 13.95 5.25
N THR A 26 -6.13 14.19 4.03
CA THR A 26 -6.84 13.19 3.26
C THR A 26 -5.80 12.24 2.72
N TYR A 27 -5.87 10.97 3.12
CA TYR A 27 -4.93 9.93 2.74
C TYR A 27 -5.47 9.16 1.53
N ALA A 28 -5.68 9.85 0.42
CA ALA A 28 -6.06 9.18 -0.82
C ALA A 28 -4.80 8.75 -1.56
N ILE A 29 -4.86 7.58 -2.20
CA ILE A 29 -3.80 7.18 -3.13
C ILE A 29 -3.73 8.23 -4.23
N SER A 30 -2.53 8.78 -4.45
CA SER A 30 -2.25 9.62 -5.59
C SER A 30 -1.25 8.92 -6.50
N LEU A 31 -1.65 8.65 -7.75
CA LEU A 31 -0.77 8.06 -8.76
C LEU A 31 0.35 9.03 -9.16
N GLU A 32 0.08 10.34 -9.09
CA GLU A 32 1.06 11.41 -9.27
C GLU A 32 1.27 12.14 -7.94
N LEU A 33 2.50 12.11 -7.42
CA LEU A 33 2.82 12.77 -6.15
C LEU A 33 3.32 14.19 -6.38
N SER A 34 2.93 15.12 -5.49
CA SER A 34 3.55 16.44 -5.41
C SER A 34 5.00 16.37 -4.93
N THR A 35 5.79 17.42 -5.18
CA THR A 35 7.16 17.53 -4.68
C THR A 35 7.23 17.37 -3.15
N GLU A 36 6.25 17.92 -2.43
CA GLU A 36 6.15 17.82 -0.97
C GLU A 36 5.87 16.39 -0.53
N GLN A 37 4.95 15.69 -1.21
CA GLN A 37 4.65 14.28 -0.91
C GLN A 37 5.83 13.37 -1.21
N ILE A 38 6.59 13.64 -2.29
CA ILE A 38 7.83 12.94 -2.61
C ILE A 38 8.87 13.15 -1.50
N ALA A 39 9.08 14.40 -1.06
CA ALA A 39 10.01 14.72 0.02
C ALA A 39 9.60 14.02 1.33
N GLU A 40 8.31 14.02 1.64
CA GLU A 40 7.74 13.32 2.80
C GLU A 40 7.99 11.81 2.71
N ALA A 41 7.76 11.18 1.56
CA ALA A 41 8.01 9.75 1.36
C ALA A 41 9.49 9.39 1.58
N VAL A 42 10.41 10.20 1.02
CA VAL A 42 11.85 10.02 1.22
C VAL A 42 12.22 10.13 2.70
N GLU A 43 11.74 11.17 3.37
CA GLU A 43 11.99 11.41 4.79
C GLU A 43 11.45 10.27 5.65
N TYR A 44 10.22 9.82 5.38
CA TYR A 44 9.61 8.68 6.05
C TYR A 44 10.47 7.42 5.89
N GLY A 45 10.92 7.13 4.67
CA GLY A 45 11.82 6.01 4.38
C GLY A 45 13.12 6.05 5.17
N GLN A 46 13.80 7.20 5.14
CA GLN A 46 15.10 7.38 5.79
C GLN A 46 15.01 7.34 7.32
N LYS A 47 14.00 7.99 7.91
CA LYS A 47 13.79 8.01 9.37
C LYS A 47 13.49 6.63 9.93
N ASN A 48 12.69 5.84 9.20
CA ASN A 48 12.23 4.53 9.64
C ASN A 48 13.15 3.37 9.21
N LYS A 49 14.41 3.64 8.84
CA LYS A 49 15.34 2.63 8.31
C LYS A 49 15.66 1.47 9.25
N ARG A 50 15.49 1.65 10.56
CA ARG A 50 15.75 0.63 11.59
C ARG A 50 14.50 -0.14 12.02
N ILE A 51 13.32 0.26 11.56
CA ILE A 51 12.07 -0.41 11.89
C ILE A 51 11.94 -1.67 11.03
N GLU A 52 11.41 -2.75 11.61
CA GLU A 52 11.07 -3.98 10.89
C GLU A 52 10.19 -3.71 9.67
N ILE A 53 10.42 -4.44 8.58
CA ILE A 53 9.74 -4.13 7.31
C ILE A 53 8.21 -4.30 7.39
N SER A 54 7.74 -5.24 8.21
CA SER A 54 6.32 -5.48 8.48
C SER A 54 5.67 -4.29 9.20
N LEU A 55 6.39 -3.66 10.13
CA LEU A 55 5.92 -2.46 10.82
C LEU A 55 6.03 -1.21 9.95
N PHE A 56 7.08 -1.12 9.13
CA PHE A 56 7.27 -0.04 8.16
C PHE A 56 6.12 0.03 7.14
N SER A 57 5.73 -1.13 6.59
CA SER A 57 4.68 -1.19 5.56
C SER A 57 3.27 -1.28 6.13
N LYS A 58 3.12 -1.36 7.46
CA LYS A 58 1.84 -1.56 8.14
C LYS A 58 0.69 -0.66 7.66
N PRO A 59 0.89 0.65 7.37
CA PRO A 59 -0.19 1.49 6.85
C PRO A 59 -0.78 1.04 5.51
N TRP A 60 -0.03 0.26 4.73
CA TRP A 60 -0.39 -0.27 3.42
C TRP A 60 -0.64 -1.77 3.43
N THR A 61 -0.57 -2.42 4.59
CA THR A 61 -0.67 -3.87 4.73
C THR A 61 -1.95 -4.25 5.45
N ILE A 62 -2.72 -5.14 4.83
CA ILE A 62 -3.83 -5.85 5.47
C ILE A 62 -3.30 -7.22 5.92
N CYS A 63 -3.36 -7.47 7.23
CA CYS A 63 -2.97 -8.74 7.82
C CYS A 63 -4.21 -9.55 8.19
N LYS A 64 -4.23 -10.83 7.81
CA LYS A 64 -5.15 -11.81 8.39
C LYS A 64 -4.57 -12.37 9.68
N GLU A 65 -5.25 -13.35 10.24
CA GLU A 65 -4.72 -14.13 11.35
C GLU A 65 -3.36 -14.73 10.97
N LYS A 66 -2.53 -14.97 11.98
CA LYS A 66 -1.18 -15.47 11.79
C LYS A 66 -1.22 -16.79 11.01
N GLY A 67 -0.44 -16.90 9.93
CA GLY A 67 -0.43 -18.08 9.06
C GLY A 67 -1.51 -18.13 7.98
N LEU A 68 -2.46 -17.18 7.93
CA LEU A 68 -3.46 -17.12 6.84
C LEU A 68 -3.01 -16.23 5.67
N GLY A 69 -2.21 -15.21 5.95
CA GLY A 69 -1.60 -14.38 4.92
C GLY A 69 -1.64 -12.88 5.21
N THR A 70 -0.87 -12.16 4.42
CA THR A 70 -0.82 -10.69 4.45
C THR A 70 -0.78 -10.15 3.03
N ALA A 71 -1.36 -8.98 2.79
CA ALA A 71 -1.30 -8.33 1.49
C ALA A 71 -0.91 -6.86 1.68
N THR A 72 0.07 -6.39 0.91
CA THR A 72 0.54 -5.00 0.93
C THR A 72 0.30 -4.35 -0.42
N LEU A 73 -0.34 -3.19 -0.43
CA LEU A 73 -0.51 -2.38 -1.64
C LEU A 73 0.67 -1.40 -1.80
N PHE A 74 1.35 -1.47 -2.92
CA PHE A 74 2.46 -0.58 -3.26
C PHE A 74 1.90 0.65 -3.98
N THR A 75 1.71 1.73 -3.23
CA THR A 75 1.41 3.06 -3.78
C THR A 75 2.71 3.75 -4.23
N PRO A 76 2.63 4.85 -5.02
CA PRO A 76 3.84 5.60 -5.36
C PRO A 76 4.56 6.10 -4.11
N PHE A 77 3.80 6.57 -3.09
CA PHE A 77 4.38 7.05 -1.85
C PHE A 77 5.12 5.93 -1.12
N HIS A 78 4.47 4.78 -0.95
CA HIS A 78 5.08 3.61 -0.30
C HIS A 78 6.32 3.15 -1.05
N ASN A 79 6.29 3.10 -2.40
CA ASN A 79 7.42 2.65 -3.19
C ASN A 79 8.64 3.58 -3.04
N ILE A 80 8.44 4.90 -3.12
CA ILE A 80 9.51 5.89 -2.86
C ILE A 80 10.05 5.72 -1.44
N ALA A 81 9.18 5.63 -0.44
CA ALA A 81 9.58 5.49 0.95
C ALA A 81 10.35 4.18 1.19
N TYR A 82 9.90 3.06 0.63
CA TYR A 82 10.55 1.76 0.72
C TYR A 82 11.94 1.77 0.07
N LYS A 83 12.09 2.38 -1.11
CA LYS A 83 13.39 2.51 -1.78
C LYS A 83 14.32 3.45 -1.02
N ALA A 84 13.83 4.60 -0.54
CA ALA A 84 14.60 5.52 0.29
C ALA A 84 15.11 4.84 1.57
N ARG A 85 14.26 4.04 2.22
CA ARG A 85 14.64 3.18 3.36
C ARG A 85 15.78 2.23 2.97
N LYS A 86 15.63 1.48 1.87
CA LYS A 86 16.63 0.51 1.42
C LYS A 86 17.99 1.17 1.21
N PHE A 87 18.03 2.30 0.50
CA PHE A 87 19.26 3.07 0.29
C PHE A 87 19.87 3.57 1.61
N ALA A 88 19.05 4.00 2.56
CA ALA A 88 19.52 4.45 3.87
C ALA A 88 20.09 3.32 4.74
N VAL A 89 19.58 2.10 4.61
CA VAL A 89 20.15 0.89 5.24
C VAL A 89 21.49 0.54 4.59
N GLU A 90 21.55 0.59 3.27
CA GLU A 90 22.76 0.32 2.47
C GLU A 90 23.81 1.45 2.53
N GLN A 91 23.53 2.55 3.24
CA GLN A 91 24.38 3.75 3.33
C GLN A 91 24.70 4.36 1.95
N ARG A 92 23.74 4.30 1.03
CA ARG A 92 23.83 4.86 -0.33
C ARG A 92 22.98 6.12 -0.46
N GLU A 93 23.39 6.99 -1.37
CA GLU A 93 22.63 8.19 -1.70
C GLU A 93 21.38 7.86 -2.53
N PHE A 94 20.22 8.37 -2.09
CA PHE A 94 18.96 8.26 -2.82
C PHE A 94 18.77 9.50 -3.72
N THR A 95 19.28 9.42 -4.95
CA THR A 95 19.32 10.53 -5.91
C THR A 95 17.96 10.81 -6.55
N GLN A 96 17.83 11.96 -7.22
CA GLN A 96 16.64 12.31 -8.00
C GLN A 96 16.27 11.28 -9.07
N LYS A 97 17.27 10.67 -9.73
CA LYS A 97 17.03 9.56 -10.67
C LYS A 97 16.35 8.38 -9.99
N ASN A 98 16.79 8.03 -8.77
CA ASN A 98 16.20 6.92 -8.02
C ASN A 98 14.76 7.25 -7.57
N ILE A 99 14.48 8.51 -7.24
CA ILE A 99 13.14 9.00 -6.91
C ILE A 99 12.21 8.85 -8.12
N MET A 100 12.62 9.34 -9.28
CA MET A 100 11.83 9.23 -10.51
C MET A 100 11.50 7.77 -10.85
N GLN A 101 12.50 6.89 -10.76
CA GLN A 101 12.30 5.44 -10.99
C GLN A 101 11.39 4.78 -9.94
N ALA A 102 11.37 5.28 -8.71
CA ALA A 102 10.50 4.77 -7.66
C ALA A 102 9.07 5.33 -7.75
N ALA A 103 8.89 6.53 -8.27
CA ALA A 103 7.58 7.11 -8.53
C ALA A 103 6.86 6.41 -9.70
N GLU A 104 7.64 5.89 -10.66
CA GLU A 104 7.15 5.19 -11.84
C GLU A 104 6.67 3.77 -11.51
N ILE A 105 5.47 3.66 -10.92
CA ILE A 105 4.79 2.37 -10.67
C ILE A 105 3.85 1.96 -11.82
N GLY A 106 3.55 2.88 -12.74
CA GLY A 106 2.61 2.71 -13.85
C GLY A 106 1.15 2.87 -13.44
N ASP A 107 0.23 2.64 -14.38
CA ASP A 107 -1.23 2.71 -14.18
C ASP A 107 -1.79 1.41 -13.57
N ALA A 108 -1.07 0.85 -12.58
CA ALA A 108 -1.40 -0.43 -12.00
C ALA A 108 -1.23 -0.48 -10.48
N PHE A 109 -2.22 -1.05 -9.79
CA PHE A 109 -2.08 -1.43 -8.39
C PHE A 109 -1.16 -2.64 -8.29
N THR A 110 -0.05 -2.51 -7.56
CA THR A 110 0.85 -3.62 -7.28
C THR A 110 0.61 -4.15 -5.87
N PHE A 111 0.17 -5.39 -5.75
CA PHE A 111 0.00 -6.07 -4.46
C PHE A 111 1.13 -7.08 -4.25
N SER A 112 1.76 -7.04 -3.09
CA SER A 112 2.60 -8.14 -2.61
C SER A 112 1.84 -8.93 -1.55
N VAL A 113 1.69 -10.22 -1.78
CA VAL A 113 0.92 -11.12 -0.90
C VAL A 113 1.85 -12.16 -0.31
N THR A 114 1.75 -12.40 0.99
CA THR A 114 2.36 -13.56 1.64
C THR A 114 1.28 -14.61 1.85
N VAL A 115 1.49 -15.80 1.31
CA VAL A 115 0.66 -17.00 1.52
C VAL A 115 1.47 -18.06 2.24
N TYR A 116 0.78 -19.03 2.85
CA TYR A 116 1.38 -20.09 3.66
C TYR A 116 0.86 -21.46 3.21
N GLY A 117 1.68 -22.49 3.40
CA GLY A 117 1.37 -23.87 3.04
C GLY A 117 2.38 -24.84 3.61
N ASP A 118 2.13 -26.14 3.47
CA ASP A 118 2.97 -27.21 4.05
C ASP A 118 3.90 -27.90 3.03
N GLU A 119 3.61 -27.75 1.74
CA GLU A 119 4.46 -28.26 0.66
C GLU A 119 5.36 -27.14 0.14
N TYR A 120 6.57 -27.44 -0.31
CA TYR A 120 7.51 -26.40 -0.78
C TYR A 120 7.07 -25.75 -2.10
N ASP A 121 6.22 -26.39 -2.90
CA ASP A 121 5.74 -25.92 -4.21
C ASP A 121 4.25 -25.50 -4.20
N PHE A 122 3.63 -25.37 -3.02
CA PHE A 122 2.19 -25.10 -2.88
C PHE A 122 1.73 -23.83 -3.62
N CYS A 123 2.63 -22.87 -3.82
CA CYS A 123 2.32 -21.55 -4.33
C CYS A 123 2.27 -21.44 -5.88
N VAL A 124 2.69 -22.46 -6.62
CA VAL A 124 2.85 -22.45 -8.09
C VAL A 124 1.55 -22.16 -8.86
N HIS A 125 0.40 -22.44 -8.25
CA HIS A 125 -0.92 -22.31 -8.89
C HIS A 125 -1.86 -21.32 -8.18
N TYR A 126 -1.31 -20.47 -7.32
CA TYR A 126 -2.09 -19.36 -6.77
C TYR A 126 -2.38 -18.35 -7.86
N THR A 127 -3.59 -17.83 -7.87
CA THR A 127 -4.01 -16.72 -8.75
C THR A 127 -4.61 -15.61 -7.91
N ALA A 128 -4.98 -14.49 -8.52
CA ALA A 128 -5.68 -13.42 -7.83
C ALA A 128 -6.75 -12.76 -8.69
N LYS A 129 -7.69 -12.11 -8.02
CA LYS A 129 -8.72 -11.25 -8.61
C LYS A 129 -8.83 -9.97 -7.78
N LEU A 130 -9.24 -8.89 -8.41
CA LEU A 130 -9.59 -7.66 -7.71
C LEU A 130 -11.07 -7.38 -7.91
N TYR A 131 -11.82 -7.40 -6.82
CA TYR A 131 -13.22 -7.00 -6.81
C TYR A 131 -13.32 -5.50 -6.59
N TYR A 132 -14.09 -4.84 -7.45
CA TYR A 132 -14.43 -3.43 -7.31
C TYR A 132 -15.87 -3.19 -7.76
N LYS A 133 -16.74 -2.80 -6.82
CA LYS A 133 -18.20 -2.73 -7.05
C LYS A 133 -18.72 -4.08 -7.57
N ASP A 134 -19.33 -4.11 -8.75
CA ASP A 134 -19.87 -5.32 -9.38
C ASP A 134 -18.88 -5.97 -10.37
N ASP A 135 -17.67 -5.40 -10.52
CA ASP A 135 -16.67 -5.87 -11.47
C ASP A 135 -15.64 -6.82 -10.84
N VAL A 136 -15.21 -7.80 -11.63
CA VAL A 136 -14.09 -8.70 -11.31
C VAL A 136 -12.96 -8.42 -12.27
N ILE A 137 -11.89 -7.85 -11.76
CA ILE A 137 -10.73 -7.42 -12.54
C ILE A 137 -9.64 -8.48 -12.42
N GLN A 138 -9.10 -8.91 -13.55
CA GLN A 138 -7.99 -9.86 -13.64
C GLN A 138 -6.65 -9.12 -13.57
N PRO A 139 -5.60 -9.76 -13.04
CA PRO A 139 -4.28 -9.15 -13.04
C PRO A 139 -3.73 -9.06 -14.48
N GLU A 140 -2.99 -8.00 -14.76
CA GLU A 140 -2.19 -7.84 -15.98
C GLU A 140 -0.78 -8.42 -15.84
N PHE A 141 -0.36 -8.70 -14.60
CA PHE A 141 0.90 -9.36 -14.28
C PHE A 141 0.77 -10.20 -13.01
N GLU A 142 1.39 -11.38 -13.04
CA GLU A 142 1.47 -12.29 -11.91
C GLU A 142 2.91 -12.76 -11.75
N PHE A 143 3.36 -12.83 -10.50
CA PHE A 143 4.60 -13.50 -10.12
C PHE A 143 4.31 -14.39 -8.94
N THR A 144 4.51 -15.69 -9.15
CA THR A 144 4.46 -16.75 -8.15
C THR A 144 5.79 -17.49 -8.20
N PRO A 145 6.52 -17.61 -7.08
CA PRO A 145 7.77 -18.36 -7.07
C PRO A 145 7.49 -19.86 -7.25
N ASP A 146 8.44 -20.59 -7.84
CA ASP A 146 8.31 -22.04 -7.99
C ASP A 146 8.47 -22.79 -6.65
N ILE A 147 9.20 -22.19 -5.72
CA ILE A 147 9.53 -22.78 -4.42
C ILE A 147 9.33 -21.73 -3.32
N ALA A 148 8.61 -22.13 -2.28
CA ALA A 148 8.37 -21.37 -1.07
C ALA A 148 9.55 -21.44 -0.11
N GLU A 149 9.70 -20.40 0.71
CA GLU A 149 10.70 -20.33 1.76
C GLU A 149 10.18 -20.97 3.05
N ALA A 150 11.07 -21.33 3.98
CA ALA A 150 10.65 -21.75 5.32
C ALA A 150 9.88 -20.60 6.00
N SER A 151 8.72 -20.92 6.58
CA SER A 151 7.94 -19.96 7.34
C SER A 151 8.55 -19.76 8.74
N GLU A 152 8.00 -18.80 9.47
CA GLU A 152 8.31 -18.62 10.90
C GLU A 152 7.82 -19.77 11.80
N PHE A 153 6.99 -20.67 11.28
CA PHE A 153 6.44 -21.82 12.01
C PHE A 153 7.29 -23.08 11.81
N TRP A 154 8.18 -23.11 10.82
CA TRP A 154 9.01 -24.27 10.51
C TRP A 154 9.69 -24.83 11.78
N PRO A 155 9.59 -26.16 12.05
CA PRO A 155 9.08 -27.21 11.16
C PRO A 155 7.57 -27.50 11.28
N ASP A 156 6.84 -26.77 12.13
CA ASP A 156 5.40 -26.95 12.33
C ASP A 156 4.58 -26.29 11.21
N SER A 157 3.35 -26.77 11.00
CA SER A 157 2.41 -26.23 10.00
C SER A 157 1.86 -24.85 10.40
N PRO A 158 1.71 -23.88 9.46
CA PRO A 158 2.09 -23.99 8.05
C PRO A 158 3.60 -23.77 7.86
N SER A 159 4.29 -24.78 7.36
CA SER A 159 5.76 -24.87 7.44
C SER A 159 6.50 -23.97 6.43
N HIS A 160 5.83 -23.55 5.36
CA HIS A 160 6.37 -22.72 4.29
C HIS A 160 5.58 -21.43 4.08
N SER A 161 6.25 -20.43 3.50
CA SER A 161 5.63 -19.18 3.06
C SER A 161 6.17 -18.74 1.70
N ALA A 162 5.31 -18.15 0.88
CA ALA A 162 5.68 -17.63 -0.43
C ALA A 162 5.19 -16.19 -0.57
N ARG A 163 6.00 -15.36 -1.25
CA ARG A 163 5.64 -13.98 -1.60
C ARG A 163 5.24 -13.90 -3.06
N LEU A 164 3.95 -13.65 -3.30
CA LEU A 164 3.37 -13.47 -4.62
C LEU A 164 3.30 -11.97 -4.94
N VAL A 165 3.31 -11.64 -6.22
CA VAL A 165 3.08 -10.27 -6.70
C VAL A 165 2.03 -10.27 -7.80
N PHE A 166 1.01 -9.43 -7.65
CA PHE A 166 -0.05 -9.26 -8.62
C PHE A 166 -0.16 -7.78 -8.99
N LYS A 167 -0.30 -7.49 -10.29
CA LYS A 167 -0.61 -6.13 -10.76
C LYS A 167 -1.96 -6.09 -11.43
N PHE A 168 -2.77 -5.10 -11.07
CA PHE A 168 -4.09 -4.88 -11.64
C PHE A 168 -4.18 -3.49 -12.25
N PRO A 169 -4.88 -3.31 -13.37
CA PRO A 169 -5.10 -1.97 -13.92
C PRO A 169 -5.86 -1.11 -12.91
N THR A 170 -5.47 0.17 -12.81
CA THR A 170 -6.19 1.16 -11.96
C THR A 170 -7.32 1.87 -12.70
N LYS A 171 -7.44 1.65 -14.02
CA LYS A 171 -8.42 2.31 -14.87
C LYS A 171 -9.83 2.09 -14.33
N ASP A 172 -10.62 3.17 -14.30
CA ASP A 172 -12.02 3.18 -13.86
C ASP A 172 -12.25 2.86 -12.36
N ILE A 173 -11.18 2.77 -11.56
CA ILE A 173 -11.25 2.63 -10.10
C ILE A 173 -11.11 4.00 -9.43
N ASP A 174 -12.06 4.33 -8.55
CA ASP A 174 -11.94 5.48 -7.65
C ASP A 174 -10.85 5.23 -6.61
N LEU A 175 -9.81 6.06 -6.62
CA LEU A 175 -8.67 6.01 -5.68
C LEU A 175 -9.03 6.43 -4.25
N ASN A 176 -10.29 6.82 -4.00
CA ASN A 176 -10.86 7.02 -2.66
C ASN A 176 -11.81 5.88 -2.26
N GLY A 177 -11.99 4.87 -3.11
CA GLY A 177 -12.89 3.76 -2.89
C GLY A 177 -12.29 2.63 -2.05
N VAL A 178 -13.06 1.54 -1.96
CA VAL A 178 -12.60 0.27 -1.41
C VAL A 178 -12.45 -0.72 -2.57
N VAL A 179 -11.33 -1.43 -2.60
CA VAL A 179 -11.11 -2.59 -3.48
C VAL A 179 -10.84 -3.83 -2.62
N THR A 180 -11.26 -4.99 -3.09
CA THR A 180 -11.02 -6.26 -2.39
C THR A 180 -10.13 -7.14 -3.25
N LEU A 181 -8.91 -7.37 -2.79
CA LEU A 181 -8.00 -8.34 -3.40
C LEU A 181 -8.40 -9.74 -2.93
N ALA A 182 -8.74 -10.63 -3.84
CA ALA A 182 -8.97 -12.04 -3.56
C ALA A 182 -7.80 -12.87 -4.09
N VAL A 183 -7.14 -13.60 -3.20
CA VAL A 183 -6.04 -14.51 -3.53
C VAL A 183 -6.62 -15.91 -3.54
N VAL A 184 -6.55 -16.58 -4.69
CA VAL A 184 -7.26 -17.84 -4.95
C VAL A 184 -6.27 -18.99 -4.91
N ALA A 185 -6.45 -19.87 -3.94
CA ALA A 185 -5.68 -21.11 -3.85
C ALA A 185 -6.04 -22.06 -5.01
N PRO A 186 -5.21 -23.08 -5.32
CA PRO A 186 -5.46 -23.99 -6.45
C PRO A 186 -6.79 -24.77 -6.34
N GLY A 187 -7.31 -24.95 -5.12
CA GLY A 187 -8.62 -25.55 -4.85
C GLY A 187 -9.82 -24.61 -5.04
N GLY A 188 -9.58 -23.33 -5.38
CA GLY A 188 -10.61 -22.31 -5.59
C GLY A 188 -11.02 -21.53 -4.32
N GLU A 189 -10.42 -21.83 -3.16
CA GLU A 189 -10.64 -21.07 -1.93
C GLU A 189 -10.05 -19.66 -2.06
N GLU A 190 -10.82 -18.64 -1.68
CA GLU A 190 -10.40 -17.24 -1.76
C GLU A 190 -10.06 -16.68 -0.37
N THR A 191 -8.84 -16.19 -0.22
CA THR A 191 -8.44 -15.33 0.90
C THR A 191 -8.56 -13.87 0.46
N VAL A 192 -9.51 -13.14 1.05
CA VAL A 192 -9.85 -11.77 0.64
C VAL A 192 -9.22 -10.70 1.53
N PHE A 193 -8.74 -9.61 0.96
CA PHE A 193 -8.12 -8.47 1.66
C PHE A 193 -8.77 -7.16 1.20
N ASP A 194 -9.42 -6.46 2.12
CA ASP A 194 -10.11 -5.20 1.82
C ASP A 194 -9.18 -4.01 2.01
N PHE A 195 -8.99 -3.24 0.94
CA PHE A 195 -8.15 -2.05 0.90
C PHE A 195 -9.04 -0.81 0.75
N ASP A 196 -9.13 -0.03 1.82
CA ASP A 196 -9.72 1.31 1.79
C ASP A 196 -8.65 2.31 1.30
N LEU A 197 -8.73 2.66 0.01
CA LEU A 197 -7.73 3.48 -0.67
C LEU A 197 -7.72 4.91 -0.14
N SER A 198 -8.81 5.37 0.49
CA SER A 198 -8.89 6.69 1.17
C SER A 198 -8.10 6.78 2.48
N LYS A 199 -7.48 5.67 2.89
CA LYS A 199 -6.63 5.60 4.10
C LYS A 199 -5.16 5.33 3.79
N MET A 200 -4.77 5.26 2.51
CA MET A 200 -3.42 4.90 2.09
C MET A 200 -2.79 6.03 1.27
N LYS A 201 -1.58 6.47 1.65
CA LYS A 201 -0.79 7.41 0.84
C LYS A 201 -0.17 6.75 -0.35
#